data_AF-A0ABD5QWW3-F1
#
_entry.id   AF-A0ABD5QWW3-F1
#
_cell.length_a   1.000
_cell.length_b   1.000
_cell.length_c   1.000
_cell.angle_alpha   90.00
_cell.angle_beta   90.00
_cell.angle_gamma   90.00
#
_symmetry.space_group_name_H-M   'P 1'
#
loop_
_entity.id
_entity.type
_entity.pdbx_description
1 polymer ?
#
loop_
_entity_poly.entity_id
_entity_poly.type
_entity_poly.pdbx_seq_one_letter_code
_entity_poly.pdbx_strand_id
1 'polypeptide(L)' 'MSETCPHLEYREEGDGRSFEVARAFCTATGSFVQPMRADVCNARHGLDPTTDCEFYVEPDGETGDGSDGNADEGEGGNR' A
#
# COMPACT_ATOMS: atom_id res chain seq x y z
N MET A 1 6.01 3.69 -6.60
CA MET A 1 4.66 3.15 -6.33
C MET A 1 4.87 1.69 -5.99
N SER A 2 4.60 1.29 -4.76
CA SER A 2 5.01 -0.02 -4.24
C SER A 2 4.36 -1.15 -5.05
N GLU A 3 5.19 -1.95 -5.72
CA GLU A 3 4.78 -3.14 -6.50
C GLU A 3 4.22 -4.27 -5.61
N THR A 4 4.12 -4.05 -4.31
CA THR A 4 3.55 -4.98 -3.34
C THR A 4 2.91 -4.22 -2.18
N CYS A 5 1.86 -4.80 -1.62
CA CYS A 5 1.15 -4.25 -0.48
C CYS A 5 2.03 -4.32 0.79
N PRO A 6 2.29 -3.18 1.46
CA PRO A 6 3.14 -3.16 2.66
C PRO A 6 2.53 -3.88 3.86
N HIS A 7 1.22 -4.17 3.81
CA HIS A 7 0.50 -4.88 4.86
C HIS A 7 0.50 -6.39 4.69
N LEU A 8 1.14 -6.92 3.64
CA LEU A 8 1.22 -8.36 3.40
C LEU A 8 2.46 -8.95 4.07
N GLU A 9 2.25 -9.86 5.01
CA GLU A 9 3.30 -10.66 5.63
C GLU A 9 3.07 -12.15 5.40
N TYR A 10 4.13 -12.95 5.49
CA TYR A 10 4.05 -14.40 5.47
C TYR A 10 4.48 -14.94 6.84
N ARG A 11 3.55 -15.58 7.56
CA ARG A 11 3.79 -16.07 8.91
C ARG A 11 3.51 -17.57 9.02
N GLU A 12 4.37 -18.27 9.72
CA GLU A 12 4.24 -19.71 10.00
C GLU A 12 3.39 -19.97 11.25
N GLU A 13 2.97 -18.93 11.97
CA GLU A 13 2.13 -19.04 13.15
C GLU A 13 1.12 -17.90 13.23
N GLY A 14 -0.05 -18.19 13.81
CA GLY A 14 -1.09 -17.22 14.10
C GLY A 14 -2.41 -17.88 14.53
N ASP A 15 -3.26 -17.13 15.22
CA ASP A 15 -4.52 -17.64 15.79
C ASP A 15 -4.36 -18.89 16.66
N GLY A 16 -3.26 -18.96 17.43
CA GLY A 16 -2.93 -20.10 18.28
C GLY A 16 -2.58 -21.39 17.53
N ARG A 17 -2.29 -21.30 16.22
CA ARG A 17 -1.91 -22.43 15.37
C ARG A 17 -0.56 -22.16 14.72
N SER A 18 0.21 -23.22 14.51
CA SER A 18 1.39 -23.22 13.66
C SER A 18 1.09 -23.91 12.33
N PHE A 19 1.79 -23.49 11.29
CA PHE A 19 1.70 -23.97 9.92
C PHE A 19 3.07 -24.46 9.50
N GLU A 20 3.10 -25.54 8.71
CA GLU A 20 4.34 -26.06 8.13
C GLU A 20 4.90 -25.15 7.02
N VAL A 21 4.04 -24.30 6.43
CA VAL A 21 4.41 -23.36 5.39
C VAL A 21 3.84 -21.99 5.75
N ALA A 22 4.66 -20.95 5.59
CA ALA A 22 4.28 -19.57 5.86
C ALA A 22 3.02 -19.18 5.06
N ARG A 23 2.02 -18.65 5.76
CA ARG A 23 0.74 -18.22 5.18
C ARG A 23 0.65 -16.71 5.11
N ALA A 24 0.01 -16.25 4.04
CA ALA A 24 -0.26 -14.84 3.82
C ALA A 24 -1.16 -14.28 4.92
N PHE A 25 -0.66 -13.29 5.63
CA PHE A 25 -1.31 -12.58 6.72
C PHE A 25 -1.38 -11.10 6.37
N CYS A 26 -2.58 -10.52 6.46
CA CYS A 26 -2.77 -9.09 6.24
C CYS A 26 -2.80 -8.39 7.59
N THR A 27 -1.84 -7.48 7.81
CA THR A 27 -1.74 -6.70 9.05
C THR A 27 -2.85 -5.66 9.16
N ALA A 28 -3.29 -5.09 8.03
CA ALA A 28 -4.40 -4.13 8.00
C ALA A 28 -5.71 -4.72 8.53
N THR A 29 -5.99 -5.99 8.25
CA THR A 29 -7.18 -6.70 8.77
C THR A 29 -6.88 -7.56 9.99
N GLY A 30 -5.59 -7.73 10.36
CA GLY A 30 -5.15 -8.62 11.44
C GLY A 30 -5.54 -10.09 11.25
N SER A 31 -5.56 -10.60 10.00
CA SER A 31 -6.01 -11.97 9.73
C SER A 31 -5.32 -12.61 8.52
N PHE A 32 -5.34 -13.94 8.47
CA PHE A 32 -4.86 -14.70 7.31
C PHE A 32 -5.76 -14.50 6.11
N VAL A 33 -5.16 -14.20 4.96
CA VAL A 33 -5.87 -13.94 3.72
C VAL A 33 -5.90 -15.17 2.81
N GLN A 34 -6.89 -15.20 1.92
CA GLN A 34 -6.99 -16.23 0.90
C GLN A 34 -5.88 -16.06 -0.16
N PRO A 35 -5.48 -17.15 -0.86
CA PRO A 35 -4.46 -17.11 -1.91
C PRO A 35 -4.73 -16.04 -2.98
N MET A 36 -5.97 -15.94 -3.49
CA MET A 36 -6.32 -14.93 -4.51
C MET A 36 -6.04 -13.50 -4.05
N ARG A 37 -6.27 -13.24 -2.77
CA ARG A 37 -6.02 -11.92 -2.19
C ARG A 37 -4.53 -11.69 -1.95
N ALA A 38 -3.78 -12.74 -1.62
CA ALA A 38 -2.33 -12.66 -1.59
C ALA A 38 -1.77 -12.35 -2.99
N ASP A 39 -2.35 -12.90 -4.05
CA ASP A 39 -1.94 -12.57 -5.42
C ASP A 39 -2.19 -11.09 -5.76
N VAL A 40 -3.36 -10.53 -5.38
CA VAL A 40 -3.64 -9.08 -5.49
C VAL A 40 -2.59 -8.26 -4.74
N CYS A 41 -2.35 -8.58 -3.46
CA CYS A 41 -1.40 -7.83 -2.64
C CYS A 41 0.04 -7.94 -3.15
N ASN A 42 0.43 -9.02 -3.82
CA ASN A 42 1.75 -9.17 -4.43
C ASN A 42 1.83 -8.59 -5.86
N ALA A 43 0.79 -7.86 -6.31
CA ALA A 43 0.65 -7.36 -7.68
C ALA A 43 0.87 -8.44 -8.76
N ARG A 44 0.51 -9.69 -8.48
CA ARG A 44 0.72 -10.79 -9.42
C ARG A 44 -0.35 -10.74 -10.50
N HIS A 45 -0.03 -11.28 -11.67
CA HIS A 45 -0.96 -11.37 -12.81
C HIS A 45 -1.46 -10.01 -13.33
N GLY A 46 -0.76 -8.91 -13.04
CA GLY A 46 -1.16 -7.57 -13.43
C GLY A 46 -2.27 -6.97 -12.56
N LEU A 47 -2.48 -7.53 -11.37
CA LEU A 47 -3.34 -6.95 -10.34
C LEU A 47 -2.61 -5.81 -9.64
N ASP A 48 -3.35 -4.82 -9.15
CA ASP A 48 -2.80 -3.67 -8.46
C ASP A 48 -3.35 -3.60 -7.02
N PRO A 49 -2.48 -3.62 -5.99
CA PRO A 49 -2.92 -3.55 -4.61
C PRO A 49 -3.72 -2.29 -4.27
N THR A 50 -3.45 -1.16 -4.93
CA THR A 50 -4.09 0.13 -4.62
C THR A 50 -5.50 0.22 -5.19
N THR A 51 -5.77 -0.45 -6.32
CA THR A 51 -7.08 -0.41 -6.98
C THR A 51 -7.92 -1.67 -6.79
N ASP A 52 -7.29 -2.84 -6.69
CA ASP A 52 -7.98 -4.13 -6.65
C ASP A 52 -8.15 -4.72 -5.24
N CYS A 53 -7.44 -4.20 -4.23
CA CYS A 53 -7.60 -4.64 -2.85
C CYS A 53 -8.51 -3.71 -2.05
N GLU A 54 -9.67 -4.19 -1.64
CA GLU A 54 -10.68 -3.41 -0.90
C GLU A 54 -10.24 -2.95 0.52
N PHE A 55 -9.12 -3.48 1.06
CA PHE A 55 -8.57 -3.08 2.36
C PHE A 55 -7.16 -2.50 2.25
N TYR A 56 -6.74 -2.11 1.04
CA TYR A 56 -5.47 -1.43 0.89
C TYR A 56 -5.48 -0.13 1.69
N VAL A 57 -4.45 0.06 2.49
CA VAL A 57 -4.20 1.30 3.21
C VAL A 57 -2.83 1.76 2.76
N GLU A 58 -2.77 2.92 2.13
CA GLU A 58 -1.48 3.52 1.80
C GLU A 58 -0.71 3.71 3.11
N PRO A 59 0.53 3.22 3.24
CA PRO A 59 1.32 3.54 4.41
C PRO A 59 1.51 5.06 4.41
N ASP A 60 1.54 5.71 5.58
CA ASP A 60 1.94 7.11 5.72
C ASP A 60 3.41 7.29 5.29
N GLY A 61 3.65 7.17 3.99
CA GLY A 61 4.86 7.53 3.30
C GLY A 61 4.63 8.94 2.79
N GLU A 62 4.98 9.90 3.65
CA GLU A 62 5.27 11.29 3.32
C GLU A 62 4.66 11.76 2.00
N THR A 63 3.49 12.40 2.07
CA THR A 63 3.05 13.28 0.99
C THR A 63 4.05 14.43 0.89
N GLY A 64 5.19 14.17 0.25
CA GLY A 64 6.06 15.17 -0.34
C GLY A 64 5.44 15.66 -1.65
N ASP A 65 4.17 16.08 -1.61
CA ASP A 65 3.69 17.07 -2.56
C ASP A 65 4.15 18.42 -2.02
N GLY A 66 5.44 18.67 -2.15
CA GLY A 66 5.94 20.03 -2.24
C GLY A 66 5.39 20.59 -3.53
N SER A 67 4.13 21.03 -3.51
CA SER A 67 3.62 21.98 -4.50
C SER A 67 4.55 23.18 -4.45
N ASP A 68 5.51 23.18 -5.37
CA ASP A 68 6.49 24.22 -5.62
C ASP A 68 5.82 25.59 -5.51
N GLY A 69 6.36 26.40 -4.61
CA GLY A 69 5.91 27.77 -4.40
C GLY A 69 5.92 28.51 -5.73
N ASN A 70 4.76 28.96 -6.15
CA ASN A 70 4.67 30.00 -7.16
C ASN A 70 5.07 31.33 -6.49
N ALA A 71 6.38 31.54 -6.39
CA ALA A 71 6.96 32.84 -6.18
C ALA A 71 7.13 33.52 -7.54
N ASP A 72 6.83 34.81 -7.53
CA ASP A 72 7.34 35.83 -8.43
C ASP A 72 6.58 36.06 -9.74
N GLU A 73 5.71 37.08 -9.70
CA GLU A 73 5.67 38.10 -10.75
C GLU A 73 5.22 39.42 -10.13
N GLY A 74 6.20 40.17 -9.63
CA GLY A 74 6.05 41.61 -9.43
C GLY A 74 6.50 42.35 -10.70
N GLU A 75 5.57 42.91 -11.45
CA GLU A 75 5.77 43.98 -12.45
C GLU A 75 4.38 44.45 -12.91
N GLY A 76 4.00 45.71 -13.05
CA GLY A 76 4.61 47.03 -12.98
C GLY A 76 3.47 48.03 -13.22
N GLY A 77 3.56 49.24 -12.65
CA GLY A 77 2.47 50.22 -12.66
C GLY A 77 2.10 50.73 -14.06
N ASN A 78 0.82 51.07 -14.24
CA ASN A 78 0.36 52.18 -15.08
C ASN A 78 -1.16 52.39 -14.94
N ARG A 79 -1.60 53.44 -14.23
CA ARG A 79 -2.12 54.68 -14.84
C ARG A 79 -2.56 55.69 -13.77
#